data_AF-A0A7V3RQ51-F1
#
_entry.id   AF-A0A7V3RQ51-F1
#
_cell.length_a   1.000
_cell.length_b   1.000
_cell.length_c   1.000
_cell.angle_alpha   90.00
_cell.angle_beta   90.00
_cell.angle_gamma   90.00
#
_symmetry.space_group_name_H-M   'P 1'
#
loop_
_entity.id
_entity.type
_entity.pdbx_description
1 polymer ?
#
loop_
_entity_poly.entity_id
_entity_poly.type
_entity_poly.pdbx_seq_one_letter_code
_entity_poly.pdbx_strand_id
1 'polypeptide(L)'
;MVISRSCVLGLPMLVFLLAATPGEEGASAGPDAAHLEHNRQLLQKWKADPEHYARLQRDLRDFWALPGPKRQQLRQLDHAFHQLDAKTQKRLWRAAERYIAWLERLPQAERHQIEEAKGPQERLQIVRMIRERQWIERLPRKVREDLEKLPPEERAAQIIQLRKQERQQRLLWSRPPAGKPRGK
;
A
#
# COMPACT_ATOMS: atom_id res chain seq x y z
N MET A 1 -4.38 3.19 33.34
CA MET A 1 -3.72 2.45 32.23
C MET A 1 -3.78 3.33 30.99
N VAL A 2 -2.69 4.03 30.69
CA VAL A 2 -2.61 4.99 29.58
C VAL A 2 -2.33 4.20 28.31
N ILE A 3 -3.33 4.11 27.42
CA ILE A 3 -3.14 3.53 26.09
C ILE A 3 -2.26 4.51 25.32
N SER A 4 -0.98 4.16 25.21
CA SER A 4 0.02 4.90 24.44
C SER A 4 -0.39 4.90 22.96
N ARG A 5 -1.14 5.94 22.57
CA ARG A 5 -1.56 6.21 21.19
C ARG A 5 -0.39 6.80 20.41
N SER A 6 0.68 6.02 20.29
CA SER A 6 1.74 6.25 19.29
C SER A 6 1.58 5.20 18.19
N CYS A 7 0.37 5.10 17.61
CA CYS A 7 0.21 4.48 16.29
C CYS A 7 0.76 5.48 15.27
N VAL A 8 2.08 5.49 15.12
CA VAL A 8 2.76 6.12 14.00
C VAL A 8 2.21 5.43 12.76
N LEU A 9 1.35 6.13 12.02
CA LEU A 9 0.85 5.73 10.71
C LEU A 9 2.04 5.61 9.75
N GLY A 10 2.69 4.45 9.76
CA GLY A 10 3.70 4.06 8.79
C GLY A 10 3.03 3.73 7.47
N LEU A 11 2.59 4.77 6.74
CA LEU A 11 2.14 4.66 5.35
C LEU A 11 3.18 3.84 4.54
N PRO A 12 2.77 2.80 3.79
CA PRO A 12 3.69 2.06 2.94
C PRO A 12 4.21 2.96 1.84
N MET A 13 5.50 3.29 1.92
CA MET A 13 6.25 3.88 0.82
C MET A 13 6.20 2.89 -0.36
N LEU A 14 5.34 3.19 -1.33
CA LEU A 14 5.30 2.50 -2.60
C LEU A 14 6.59 2.89 -3.35
N VAL A 15 7.48 1.91 -3.53
CA VAL A 15 8.79 2.12 -4.15
C VAL A 15 8.61 2.48 -5.61
N PHE A 16 8.66 3.77 -5.92
CA PHE A 16 9.00 4.26 -7.24
C PHE A 16 10.52 4.45 -7.29
N LEU A 17 11.21 3.60 -8.05
CA LEU A 17 12.53 3.94 -8.57
C LEU A 17 12.34 5.08 -9.58
N LEU A 18 12.39 6.33 -9.10
CA LEU A 18 12.65 7.46 -9.98
C LEU A 18 14.17 7.50 -10.18
N ALA A 19 14.61 7.26 -11.42
CA ALA A 19 15.94 7.64 -11.84
C ALA A 19 16.09 9.14 -11.58
N ALA A 20 17.02 9.52 -10.70
CA ALA A 20 17.31 10.90 -10.40
C ALA A 20 17.96 11.53 -11.63
N THR A 21 17.16 12.21 -12.45
CA THR A 21 17.67 13.20 -13.40
C THR A 21 18.06 14.44 -12.58
N PRO A 22 19.34 14.84 -12.53
CA PRO A 22 19.72 16.14 -11.99
C PRO A 22 19.21 17.21 -12.97
N GLY A 23 17.97 17.63 -12.78
CA GLY A 23 17.28 18.60 -13.61
C GLY A 23 16.77 19.74 -12.75
N GLU A 24 17.49 20.86 -12.85
CA GLU A 24 17.08 22.25 -12.62
C GLU A 24 16.45 22.61 -11.27
N GLU A 25 17.17 23.46 -10.54
CA GLU A 25 16.65 24.37 -9.52
C GLU A 25 15.67 25.36 -10.17
N GLY A 26 14.48 24.87 -10.53
CA GLY A 26 13.34 25.71 -10.79
C GLY A 26 12.94 26.40 -9.49
N ALA A 27 13.28 27.68 -9.38
CA ALA A 27 12.77 28.58 -8.36
C ALA A 27 11.28 28.31 -8.15
N SER A 28 10.90 27.84 -6.96
CA SER A 28 9.50 27.56 -6.66
C SER A 28 8.76 28.90 -6.62
N ALA A 29 8.15 29.28 -7.75
CA ALA A 29 7.07 30.25 -7.75
C ALA A 29 6.08 29.77 -6.68
N GLY A 30 5.77 30.64 -5.72
CA GLY A 30 4.82 30.32 -4.66
C GLY A 30 3.49 29.82 -5.25
N PRO A 31 2.67 29.11 -4.46
CA PRO A 31 1.38 28.62 -4.93
C PRO A 31 0.60 29.76 -5.58
N ASP A 32 0.16 29.57 -6.83
CA ASP A 32 -0.62 30.54 -7.59
C ASP A 32 -1.79 31.04 -6.72
N ALA A 33 -2.09 32.34 -6.80
CA ALA A 33 -3.18 32.95 -6.04
C ALA A 33 -4.52 32.23 -6.30
N ALA A 34 -4.72 31.73 -7.52
CA ALA A 34 -5.87 30.91 -7.88
C ALA A 34 -5.94 29.58 -7.08
N HIS A 35 -4.80 28.90 -6.87
CA HIS A 35 -4.74 27.69 -6.06
C HIS A 35 -5.04 27.95 -4.58
N LEU A 36 -4.55 29.07 -4.03
CA LEU A 36 -4.84 29.47 -2.65
C LEU A 36 -6.32 29.77 -2.45
N GLU A 37 -6.96 30.45 -3.41
CA GLU A 37 -8.39 30.75 -3.34
C GLU A 37 -9.25 29.49 -3.44
N HIS A 38 -8.89 28.57 -4.35
CA HIS A 38 -9.53 27.27 -4.43
C HIS A 38 -9.45 26.48 -3.11
N ASN A 39 -8.27 26.45 -2.48
CA ASN A 39 -8.08 25.79 -1.18
C ASN A 39 -8.91 26.46 -0.06
N ARG A 40 -9.06 27.79 -0.08
CA ARG A 40 -9.93 28.50 0.86
C ARG A 40 -11.39 28.08 0.70
N GLN A 41 -11.88 27.98 -0.53
CA GLN A 41 -13.25 27.54 -0.83
C GLN A 41 -13.49 26.10 -0.38
N LEU A 42 -12.56 25.18 -0.65
CA LEU A 42 -12.64 23.80 -0.15
C LEU A 42 -12.68 23.75 1.38
N LEU A 43 -11.85 24.54 2.05
CA LEU A 43 -11.83 24.61 3.51
C LEU A 43 -13.15 25.15 4.08
N GLN A 44 -13.75 26.17 3.46
CA GLN A 44 -15.07 26.67 3.86
C GLN A 44 -16.14 25.61 3.69
N LYS A 45 -16.14 24.88 2.55
CA LYS A 45 -17.05 23.76 2.32
C LYS A 45 -16.90 22.67 3.38
N TRP A 46 -15.68 22.30 3.73
CA TRP A 46 -15.43 21.27 4.73
C TRP A 46 -15.74 21.73 6.16
N LYS A 47 -15.61 23.02 6.49
CA LYS A 47 -16.06 23.56 7.78
C LYS A 47 -17.56 23.44 8.00
N ALA A 48 -18.36 23.36 6.94
CA ALA A 48 -19.80 23.10 7.05
C ALA A 48 -20.12 21.66 7.47
N ASP A 49 -19.15 20.73 7.38
CA ASP A 49 -19.25 19.34 7.84
C ASP A 49 -18.28 19.11 9.03
N PRO A 50 -18.79 19.13 10.28
CA PRO A 50 -17.96 19.03 11.47
C PRO A 50 -17.13 17.74 11.55
N GLU A 51 -17.66 16.61 11.07
CA GLU A 51 -16.96 15.32 11.12
C GLU A 51 -15.80 15.29 10.13
N HIS A 52 -16.03 15.79 8.93
CA HIS A 52 -14.98 15.90 7.91
C HIS A 52 -13.87 16.86 8.35
N TYR A 53 -14.25 18.03 8.89
CA TYR A 53 -13.29 19.01 9.37
C TYR A 53 -12.44 18.48 10.54
N ALA A 54 -13.05 17.76 11.49
CA ALA A 54 -12.34 17.14 12.59
C ALA A 54 -11.34 16.07 12.13
N ARG A 55 -11.68 15.30 11.07
CA ARG A 55 -10.75 14.36 10.43
C ARG A 55 -9.56 15.10 9.80
N LEU A 56 -9.83 16.16 9.03
CA LEU A 56 -8.77 16.96 8.41
C LEU A 56 -7.81 17.56 9.44
N GLN A 57 -8.32 18.09 10.55
CA GLN A 57 -7.49 18.62 11.64
C GLN A 57 -6.60 17.55 12.28
N ARG A 58 -7.14 16.34 12.47
CA ARG A 58 -6.38 15.18 12.98
C ARG A 58 -5.25 14.82 12.02
N ASP A 59 -5.57 14.64 10.74
CA ASP A 59 -4.61 14.25 9.72
C ASP A 59 -3.51 15.31 9.55
N LEU A 60 -3.88 16.60 9.61
CA LEU A 60 -2.93 17.71 9.58
C LEU A 60 -1.98 17.69 10.77
N ARG A 61 -2.49 17.48 11.99
CA ARG A 61 -1.66 17.35 13.18
C ARG A 61 -0.71 16.16 13.08
N ASP A 62 -1.22 15.01 12.62
CA ASP A 62 -0.43 13.79 12.49
C ASP A 62 0.66 13.97 11.41
N PHE A 63 0.37 14.68 10.32
CA PHE A 63 1.37 15.08 9.32
C PHE A 63 2.45 15.99 9.91
N TRP A 64 2.07 17.01 10.69
CA TRP A 64 3.04 17.92 11.33
C TRP A 64 3.86 17.25 12.44
N ALA A 65 3.36 16.17 13.04
CA ALA A 65 4.14 15.36 13.98
C ALA A 65 5.26 14.55 13.30
N LEU A 66 5.22 14.38 11.97
CA LEU A 66 6.29 13.68 11.24
C LEU A 66 7.57 14.55 11.18
N PRO A 67 8.77 13.92 11.24
CA PRO A 67 10.04 14.60 10.98
C PRO A 67 10.06 15.29 9.61
N GLY A 68 10.75 16.43 9.52
CA GLY A 68 10.86 17.24 8.29
C GLY A 68 11.19 16.45 7.02
N PRO A 69 12.21 15.56 7.02
CA PRO A 69 12.52 14.72 5.88
C PRO A 69 11.36 13.81 5.44
N LYS A 70 10.62 13.23 6.40
CA LYS A 70 9.45 12.38 6.09
C LYS A 70 8.30 13.20 5.49
N ARG A 71 8.06 14.41 6.00
CA ARG A 71 7.05 15.32 5.42
C ARG A 71 7.39 15.68 3.97
N GLN A 72 8.66 15.94 3.68
CA GLN A 72 9.13 16.24 2.32
C GLN A 72 8.93 15.03 1.39
N GLN A 73 9.30 13.83 1.84
CA GLN A 73 9.08 12.60 1.09
C GLN A 73 7.60 12.35 0.80
N LEU A 74 6.71 12.60 1.77
CA LEU A 74 5.27 12.43 1.57
C LEU A 74 4.72 13.44 0.54
N ARG A 75 5.18 14.69 0.56
CA ARG A 75 4.81 15.70 -0.46
C ARG A 75 5.28 15.31 -1.86
N GLN A 76 6.52 14.79 -1.97
CA GLN A 76 7.05 14.30 -3.25
C GLN A 76 6.26 13.11 -3.77
N LEU A 77 5.90 12.16 -2.88
CA LEU A 77 5.07 11.02 -3.23
C LEU A 77 3.69 11.46 -3.70
N ASP A 78 3.04 12.37 -2.99
CA ASP A 78 1.74 12.91 -3.34
C ASP A 78 1.76 13.57 -4.71
N HIS A 79 2.74 14.43 -4.96
CA HIS A 79 2.93 15.06 -6.27
C HIS A 79 3.16 14.04 -7.39
N ALA A 80 4.11 13.11 -7.20
CA ALA A 80 4.40 12.06 -8.17
C ALA A 80 3.18 11.17 -8.44
N PHE A 81 2.36 10.90 -7.43
CA PHE A 81 1.13 10.13 -7.57
C PHE A 81 0.10 10.86 -8.43
N HIS A 82 -0.09 12.17 -8.23
CA HIS A 82 -1.03 12.98 -9.00
C HIS A 82 -0.60 13.21 -10.45
N GLN A 83 0.68 13.05 -10.77
CA GLN A 83 1.19 13.09 -12.15
C GLN A 83 0.88 11.81 -12.95
N LEU A 84 0.50 10.70 -12.29
CA LEU A 84 0.14 9.46 -12.98
C LEU A 84 -1.22 9.59 -13.67
N ASP A 85 -1.48 8.74 -14.67
CA ASP A 85 -2.82 8.66 -15.25
C ASP A 85 -3.86 8.12 -14.25
N ALA A 86 -5.13 8.50 -14.41
CA ALA A 86 -6.20 8.16 -13.48
C ALA A 86 -6.40 6.64 -13.28
N LYS A 87 -6.13 5.81 -14.31
CA LYS A 87 -6.24 4.35 -14.20
C LYS A 87 -5.12 3.79 -13.33
N THR A 88 -3.90 4.29 -13.50
CA THR A 88 -2.76 3.90 -12.66
C THR A 88 -2.93 4.38 -11.22
N GLN A 89 -3.35 5.63 -11.00
CA GLN A 89 -3.66 6.16 -9.67
C GLN A 89 -4.65 5.26 -8.93
N LYS A 90 -5.81 4.98 -9.56
CA LYS A 90 -6.86 4.12 -8.99
C LYS A 90 -6.34 2.71 -8.65
N ARG A 91 -5.51 2.13 -9.52
CA ARG A 91 -4.93 0.79 -9.30
C ARG A 91 -4.00 0.78 -8.09
N LEU A 92 -3.13 1.78 -7.97
CA LEU A 92 -2.17 1.92 -6.88
C LEU A 92 -2.86 2.24 -5.57
N TRP A 93 -3.86 3.13 -5.59
CA TRP A 93 -4.68 3.43 -4.42
C TRP A 93 -5.33 2.16 -3.85
N ARG A 94 -5.99 1.36 -4.71
CA ARG A 94 -6.55 0.06 -4.31
C ARG A 94 -5.50 -0.92 -3.77
N ALA A 95 -4.26 -0.84 -4.26
CA ALA A 95 -3.18 -1.67 -3.73
C ALA A 95 -2.75 -1.21 -2.33
N ALA A 96 -2.65 0.10 -2.10
CA ALA A 96 -2.37 0.70 -0.80
C ALA A 96 -3.46 0.36 0.22
N GLU A 97 -4.74 0.51 -0.13
CA GLU A 97 -5.86 0.16 0.74
C GLU A 97 -5.82 -1.31 1.17
N ARG A 98 -5.61 -2.24 0.22
CA ARG A 98 -5.49 -3.67 0.54
C ARG A 98 -4.28 -3.97 1.42
N TYR A 99 -3.19 -3.23 1.24
CA TYR A 99 -2.00 -3.38 2.07
C TYR A 99 -2.27 -2.92 3.50
N ILE A 100 -2.86 -1.73 3.68
CA ILE A 100 -3.18 -1.17 5.00
C ILE A 100 -4.13 -2.11 5.74
N ALA A 101 -5.23 -2.52 5.09
CA ALA A 101 -6.18 -3.46 5.67
C ALA A 101 -5.56 -4.82 6.02
N TRP A 102 -4.52 -5.26 5.30
CA TRP A 102 -3.76 -6.46 5.65
C TRP A 102 -2.85 -6.20 6.86
N LEU A 103 -2.13 -5.09 6.89
CA LEU A 103 -1.23 -4.70 7.98
C LEU A 103 -1.96 -4.57 9.33
N GLU A 104 -3.18 -4.03 9.31
CA GLU A 104 -4.04 -3.89 10.49
C GLU A 104 -4.46 -5.23 11.09
N ARG A 105 -4.52 -6.29 10.27
CA ARG A 105 -4.86 -7.66 10.71
C ARG A 105 -3.65 -8.47 11.16
N LEU A 106 -2.43 -7.97 10.95
CA LEU A 106 -1.23 -8.67 11.37
C LEU A 106 -1.11 -8.68 12.90
N PRO A 107 -0.57 -9.76 13.48
CA PRO A 107 -0.10 -9.75 14.87
C PRO A 107 0.87 -8.60 15.12
N GLN A 108 0.82 -8.03 16.32
CA GLN A 108 1.63 -6.86 16.69
C GLN A 108 3.13 -7.08 16.46
N ALA A 109 3.64 -8.27 16.77
CA ALA A 109 5.05 -8.63 16.56
C ALA A 109 5.46 -8.57 15.07
N GLU A 110 4.63 -9.07 14.16
CA GLU A 110 4.90 -9.02 12.72
C GLU A 110 4.84 -7.60 12.18
N ARG A 111 3.92 -6.78 12.71
CA ARG A 111 3.83 -5.35 12.34
C ARG A 111 5.09 -4.59 12.74
N HIS A 112 5.59 -4.81 13.96
CA HIS A 112 6.83 -4.20 14.43
C HIS A 112 8.02 -4.58 13.55
N GLN A 113 8.15 -5.83 13.13
CA GLN A 113 9.21 -6.25 12.20
C GLN A 113 9.21 -5.45 10.89
N ILE A 114 8.02 -5.15 10.33
CA ILE A 114 7.89 -4.34 9.11
C ILE A 114 8.26 -2.87 9.37
N GLU A 115 7.89 -2.34 10.54
CA GLU A 115 8.15 -0.96 10.95
C GLU A 115 9.64 -0.69 11.18
N GLU A 116 10.35 -1.65 11.78
CA GLU A 116 11.79 -1.57 12.11
C GLU A 116 12.72 -1.78 10.91
N ALA A 117 12.19 -2.19 9.76
CA ALA A 117 12.98 -2.35 8.54
C ALA A 117 13.74 -1.07 8.19
N LYS A 118 15.05 -1.20 7.91
CA LYS A 118 15.96 -0.06 7.66
C LYS A 118 15.70 0.63 6.32
N GLY A 119 15.07 -0.07 5.38
CA GLY A 119 14.78 0.47 4.06
C GLY A 119 13.68 -0.26 3.30
N PRO A 120 13.28 0.27 2.13
CA PRO A 120 12.15 -0.26 1.38
C PRO A 120 12.33 -1.71 0.89
N GLN A 121 13.56 -2.07 0.51
CA GLN A 121 13.91 -3.40 0.03
C GLN A 121 13.79 -4.43 1.16
N GLU A 122 14.34 -4.13 2.34
CA GLU A 122 14.22 -4.99 3.52
C GLU A 122 12.76 -5.13 3.95
N ARG A 123 12.02 -4.02 4.01
CA ARG A 123 10.58 -4.04 4.29
C ARG A 123 9.83 -4.94 3.31
N LEU A 124 10.16 -4.87 2.02
CA LEU A 124 9.53 -5.70 1.00
C LEU A 124 9.87 -7.18 1.20
N GLN A 125 11.10 -7.52 1.60
CA GLN A 125 11.46 -8.91 1.90
C GLN A 125 10.71 -9.45 3.12
N ILE A 126 10.60 -8.66 4.20
CA ILE A 126 9.83 -9.04 5.39
C ILE A 126 8.36 -9.28 5.04
N VAL A 127 7.75 -8.35 4.27
CA VAL A 127 6.37 -8.50 3.79
C VAL A 127 6.21 -9.76 2.94
N ARG A 128 7.16 -10.05 2.04
CA ARG A 128 7.14 -11.28 1.22
C ARG A 128 7.18 -12.54 2.07
N MET A 129 8.09 -12.59 3.04
CA MET A 129 8.23 -13.71 3.98
C MET A 129 6.94 -13.95 4.77
N ILE A 130 6.35 -12.90 5.37
CA ILE A 130 5.10 -13.02 6.14
C ILE A 130 3.97 -13.51 5.24
N ARG A 131 3.82 -12.93 4.04
CA ARG A 131 2.78 -13.31 3.08
C ARG A 131 2.95 -14.74 2.58
N GLU A 132 4.19 -15.21 2.44
CA GLU A 132 4.49 -16.58 2.07
C GLU A 132 4.11 -17.55 3.17
N ARG A 133 4.52 -17.29 4.41
CA ARG A 133 4.12 -18.10 5.58
C ARG A 133 2.60 -18.20 5.69
N GLN A 134 1.90 -17.06 5.68
CA GLN A 134 0.43 -17.01 5.73
C GLN A 134 -0.25 -17.76 4.59
N TRP A 135 0.39 -17.82 3.42
CA TRP A 135 -0.12 -18.58 2.28
C TRP A 135 0.09 -20.08 2.47
N ILE A 136 1.30 -20.51 2.90
CA ILE A 136 1.60 -21.92 3.22
C ILE A 136 0.64 -22.42 4.29
N GLU A 137 0.41 -21.66 5.36
CA GLU A 137 -0.50 -22.01 6.46
C GLU A 137 -1.93 -22.30 5.99
N ARG A 138 -2.38 -21.68 4.90
CA ARG A 138 -3.72 -21.87 4.33
C ARG A 138 -3.82 -23.07 3.38
N LEU A 139 -2.70 -23.67 2.99
CA LEU A 139 -2.71 -24.85 2.12
C LEU A 139 -3.30 -26.07 2.85
N PRO A 140 -3.83 -27.05 2.10
CA PRO A 140 -4.25 -28.32 2.67
C PRO A 140 -3.12 -28.97 3.48
N ARG A 141 -3.45 -29.58 4.62
CA ARG A 141 -2.48 -30.16 5.56
C ARG A 141 -1.45 -31.05 4.87
N LYS A 142 -1.90 -31.96 3.99
CA LYS A 142 -1.03 -32.86 3.22
C LYS A 142 0.02 -32.09 2.40
N VAL A 143 -0.38 -31.03 1.71
CA VAL A 143 0.54 -30.20 0.90
C VAL A 143 1.56 -29.50 1.78
N ARG A 144 1.19 -29.04 2.98
CA ARG A 144 2.14 -28.44 3.94
C ARG A 144 3.18 -29.46 4.42
N GLU A 145 2.74 -30.66 4.81
CA GLU A 145 3.62 -31.75 5.25
C GLU A 145 4.57 -32.20 4.13
N ASP A 146 4.11 -32.22 2.88
CA ASP A 146 4.96 -32.53 1.72
C ASP A 146 6.01 -31.43 1.50
N LEU A 147 5.64 -30.15 1.62
CA LEU A 147 6.58 -29.03 1.49
C LEU A 147 7.65 -29.03 2.61
N GLU A 148 7.30 -29.42 3.82
CA GLU A 148 8.22 -29.49 4.96
C GLU A 148 9.33 -30.52 4.76
N LYS A 149 9.05 -31.62 4.05
CA LYS A 149 10.02 -32.69 3.76
C LYS A 149 10.99 -32.36 2.63
N LEU A 150 10.64 -31.39 1.77
CA LEU A 150 11.49 -31.02 0.64
C LEU A 150 12.70 -30.19 1.09
N PRO A 151 13.87 -30.36 0.44
CA PRO A 151 15.00 -29.44 0.55
C PRO A 151 14.61 -27.99 0.23
N PRO A 152 15.32 -26.98 0.76
CA PRO A 152 14.96 -25.57 0.58
C PRO A 152 14.78 -25.13 -0.89
N GLU A 153 15.65 -25.61 -1.79
CA GLU A 153 15.59 -25.25 -3.21
C GLU A 153 14.36 -25.87 -3.90
N GLU A 154 14.11 -27.16 -3.68
CA GLU A 154 12.95 -27.86 -4.20
C GLU A 154 11.64 -27.32 -3.64
N ARG A 155 11.63 -26.94 -2.35
CA ARG A 155 10.50 -26.29 -1.70
C ARG A 155 10.14 -24.98 -2.39
N ALA A 156 11.13 -24.14 -2.69
CA ALA A 156 10.91 -22.88 -3.39
C ALA A 156 10.32 -23.10 -4.79
N ALA A 157 10.85 -24.07 -5.55
CA ALA A 157 10.31 -24.44 -6.86
C ALA A 157 8.86 -24.95 -6.76
N GLN A 158 8.56 -25.78 -5.77
CA GLN A 158 7.22 -26.31 -5.55
C GLN A 158 6.22 -25.20 -5.16
N ILE A 159 6.62 -24.25 -4.31
CA ILE A 159 5.81 -23.07 -3.96
C ILE A 159 5.47 -22.25 -5.21
N ILE A 160 6.44 -22.05 -6.12
CA ILE A 160 6.21 -21.33 -7.38
C ILE A 160 5.16 -22.05 -8.25
N GLN A 161 5.25 -23.38 -8.36
CA GLN A 161 4.30 -24.19 -9.13
C GLN A 161 2.89 -24.12 -8.53
N LEU A 162 2.75 -24.33 -7.22
CA LEU A 162 1.47 -24.24 -6.52
C LEU A 162 0.81 -22.87 -6.71
N ARG A 163 1.59 -21.78 -6.62
CA ARG A 163 1.08 -20.42 -6.90
C ARG A 163 0.65 -20.23 -8.35
N LYS A 164 1.35 -20.84 -9.30
CA LYS A 164 0.96 -20.82 -10.72
C LYS A 164 -0.38 -21.52 -10.92
N GLN A 165 -0.56 -22.69 -10.32
CA GLN A 165 -1.82 -23.44 -10.36
C GLN A 165 -2.97 -22.65 -9.71
N GLU A 166 -2.75 -22.05 -8.54
CA GLU A 166 -3.77 -21.22 -7.88
C GLU A 166 -4.18 -20.02 -8.75
N ARG A 167 -3.22 -19.34 -9.39
CA ARG A 167 -3.51 -18.25 -10.33
C ARG A 167 -4.35 -18.74 -11.52
N GLN A 168 -4.02 -19.89 -12.08
CA GLN A 168 -4.78 -20.49 -13.18
C GLN A 168 -6.22 -20.82 -12.75
N GLN A 169 -6.40 -21.44 -11.58
CA GLN A 169 -7.72 -21.73 -11.02
C GLN A 169 -8.55 -20.46 -10.82
N ARG A 170 -7.95 -19.39 -10.26
CA ARG A 170 -8.62 -18.10 -10.10
C ARG A 170 -9.05 -17.48 -11.43
N LEU A 171 -8.24 -17.62 -12.49
CA LEU A 171 -8.60 -17.15 -13.83
C LEU A 171 -9.77 -17.95 -14.41
N LEU A 172 -9.78 -19.27 -14.24
CA LEU A 172 -10.88 -20.13 -14.65
C LEU A 172 -12.18 -19.75 -13.92
N TRP A 173 -12.11 -19.49 -12.61
CA TRP A 173 -13.28 -19.06 -11.82
C TRP A 173 -13.72 -17.61 -12.09
N SER A 174 -12.79 -16.73 -12.48
CA SER A 174 -13.13 -15.34 -12.83
C SER A 174 -13.73 -15.20 -14.23
N ARG A 175 -13.64 -16.24 -15.08
CA ARG A 175 -14.24 -16.23 -16.41
C ARG A 175 -15.76 -16.34 -16.24
N PRO A 176 -16.56 -15.36 -16.68
CA PRO A 176 -18.01 -15.50 -16.65
C PRO A 176 -18.41 -16.74 -17.44
N PRO A 177 -19.46 -17.49 -17.01
CA PRO A 177 -19.97 -18.60 -17.80
C PRO A 177 -20.28 -18.08 -19.20
N ALA A 178 -19.86 -18.83 -20.23
CA ALA A 178 -20.11 -18.45 -21.62
C ALA A 178 -21.61 -18.19 -21.77
N GLY A 179 -21.97 -16.92 -21.96
CA GLY A 179 -23.37 -16.53 -22.12
C GLY A 179 -23.95 -17.34 -23.27
N LYS A 180 -25.08 -18.02 -23.04
CA LYS A 180 -25.80 -18.73 -24.10
C LYS A 180 -25.94 -17.77 -25.29
N PRO A 181 -25.57 -18.19 -26.52
CA PRO A 181 -25.79 -17.36 -27.68
C PRO A 181 -27.28 -17.01 -27.73
N ARG A 182 -27.61 -15.72 -27.71
CA ARG A 182 -28.99 -15.27 -27.92
C ARG A 182 -29.32 -15.60 -29.38
N GLY A 183 -30.04 -16.70 -29.58
CA GLY A 183 -30.63 -17.05 -30.87
C GLY A 183 -31.58 -15.94 -31.31
N LYS A 184 -31.46 -15.56 -32.57
CA LYS A 184 -32.35 -14.62 -33.26
C LYS A 184 -33.64 -15.32 -33.65
#